data_AF-A0A2P2I395-F1
#
_entry.id   AF-A0A2P2I395-F1
#
_cell.length_a   1.000
_cell.length_b   1.000
_cell.length_c   1.000
_cell.angle_alpha   90.00
_cell.angle_beta   90.00
_cell.angle_gamma   90.00
#
_symmetry.space_group_name_H-M   'P 1'
#
loop_
_entity.id
_entity.type
_entity.pdbx_description
1 polymer ?
#
loop_
_entity_poly.entity_id
_entity_poly.type
_entity_poly.pdbx_seq_one_letter_code
_entity_poly.pdbx_strand_id
1 'polypeptide(L)'
;LIAYSSVAHIGLVLCGLMVFSWWGLGGAVTVIVGHGLCSSGLFCLANMAYERVGSRSLLLRKGLMNFIPSMALWWFLLRAGNMAAPPTLNLLGEISLILRVVSWSGVSCVAVGFLSFFRAAYTLYMFSLSQHGKFFNSFFSCCSGKVREYLLLALH
;
A
#
# COMPACT_ATOMS: atom_id res chain seq x y z
N LEU A 1 5.53 7.03 -5.62
CA LEU A 1 5.00 6.97 -4.25
C LEU A 1 4.92 5.54 -3.69
N ILE A 2 4.29 4.61 -4.40
CA ILE A 2 4.19 3.18 -3.99
C ILE A 2 5.57 2.57 -3.63
N ALA A 3 6.61 2.87 -4.43
CA ALA A 3 7.97 2.40 -4.16
C ALA A 3 8.58 2.95 -2.85
N TYR A 4 8.20 4.15 -2.40
CA TYR A 4 8.71 4.65 -1.11
C TYR A 4 8.01 3.99 0.06
N SER A 5 6.71 3.67 -0.07
CA SER A 5 6.04 2.86 0.95
C SER A 5 6.62 1.46 1.07
N SER A 6 7.10 0.83 -0.02
CA SER A 6 7.74 -0.49 0.05
C SER A 6 9.08 -0.47 0.77
N VAL A 7 9.88 0.59 0.59
CA VAL A 7 11.13 0.78 1.35
C VAL A 7 10.86 0.86 2.85
N ALA A 8 9.76 1.48 3.28
CA ALA A 8 9.40 1.54 4.70
C ALA A 8 9.05 0.15 5.29
N HIS A 9 8.30 -0.69 4.57
CA HIS A 9 8.01 -2.06 5.03
C HIS A 9 9.28 -2.91 5.13
N ILE A 10 10.13 -2.87 4.09
CA ILE A 10 11.37 -3.64 4.06
C ILE A 10 12.36 -3.11 5.11
N GLY A 11 12.35 -1.81 5.41
CA GLY A 11 13.14 -1.24 6.51
C GLY A 11 12.78 -1.84 7.88
N LEU A 12 11.49 -2.00 8.17
CA LEU A 12 11.04 -2.67 9.40
C LEU A 12 11.43 -4.15 9.43
N VAL A 13 11.33 -4.83 8.28
CA VAL A 13 11.76 -6.22 8.13
C VAL A 13 13.25 -6.36 8.44
N LEU A 14 14.09 -5.48 7.89
CA LEU A 14 15.53 -5.48 8.16
C LEU A 14 15.81 -5.30 9.66
N CYS A 15 15.14 -4.34 10.32
CA CYS A 15 15.28 -4.14 11.77
C CYS A 15 14.89 -5.40 12.56
N GLY A 16 13.79 -6.06 12.21
CA GLY A 16 13.36 -7.27 12.91
C GLY A 16 14.25 -8.50 12.64
N LEU A 17 14.86 -8.59 11.45
CA LEU A 17 15.87 -9.61 11.14
C LEU A 17 17.13 -9.44 11.98
N MET A 18 17.58 -8.20 12.20
CA MET A 18 18.78 -7.91 13.01
C MET A 18 18.64 -8.28 14.50
N VAL A 19 17.41 -8.46 15.00
CA VAL A 19 17.17 -8.93 16.38
C VAL A 19 17.38 -10.45 16.50
N PHE A 20 17.49 -11.19 15.39
CA PHE A 20 17.73 -12.64 15.35
C PHE A 20 16.81 -13.47 16.26
N SER A 21 15.52 -13.17 16.27
CA SER A 21 14.51 -13.92 17.04
C SER A 21 13.59 -14.73 16.14
N TRP A 22 13.10 -15.88 16.63
CA TRP A 22 12.14 -16.74 15.90
C TRP A 22 10.89 -16.00 15.45
N TRP A 23 10.35 -15.15 16.32
CA TRP A 23 9.20 -14.31 16.02
C TRP A 23 9.54 -13.19 15.03
N GLY A 24 10.75 -12.63 15.09
CA GLY A 24 11.22 -11.65 14.11
C GLY A 24 11.38 -12.26 12.72
N LEU A 25 11.91 -13.48 12.63
CA LEU A 25 12.00 -14.24 11.37
C LEU A 25 10.62 -14.58 10.81
N GLY A 26 9.70 -15.08 11.64
CA GLY A 26 8.31 -15.33 11.22
C GLY A 26 7.60 -14.05 10.75
N GLY A 27 7.79 -12.95 11.47
CA GLY A 27 7.32 -11.62 11.09
C GLY A 27 7.89 -11.11 9.78
N ALA A 28 9.19 -11.31 9.56
CA ALA A 28 9.86 -10.90 8.33
C ALA A 28 9.27 -11.62 7.11
N VAL A 29 9.13 -12.95 7.19
CA VAL A 29 8.56 -13.75 6.09
C VAL A 29 7.11 -13.35 5.81
N THR A 30 6.29 -13.20 6.84
CA THR A 30 4.88 -12.81 6.68
C THR A 30 4.73 -11.42 6.05
N VAL A 31 5.53 -10.43 6.45
CA VAL A 31 5.53 -9.11 5.80
C VAL A 31 6.04 -9.19 4.37
N ILE A 32 7.10 -9.94 4.06
CA ILE A 32 7.61 -10.05 2.68
C ILE A 32 6.53 -10.61 1.74
N VAL A 33 5.82 -11.66 2.16
CA VAL A 33 4.75 -12.26 1.37
C VAL A 33 3.56 -11.30 1.24
N GLY A 34 3.04 -10.79 2.34
CA GLY A 34 1.88 -9.89 2.33
C GLY A 34 2.15 -8.58 1.59
N HIS A 35 3.34 -8.01 1.76
CA HIS A 35 3.77 -6.82 1.08
C HIS A 35 4.01 -7.07 -0.42
N GLY A 36 4.56 -8.23 -0.79
CA GLY A 36 4.75 -8.62 -2.19
C GLY A 36 3.44 -8.64 -2.97
N LEU A 37 2.40 -9.27 -2.42
CA LEU A 37 1.07 -9.32 -3.03
C LEU A 37 0.42 -7.92 -3.11
N CYS A 38 0.48 -7.17 -2.02
CA CYS A 38 -0.14 -5.85 -1.95
C CYS A 38 0.54 -4.82 -2.87
N SER A 39 1.87 -4.77 -2.87
CA SER A 39 2.64 -3.82 -3.67
C SER A 39 2.51 -4.09 -5.17
N SER A 40 2.58 -5.34 -5.60
CA SER A 40 2.36 -5.74 -7.00
C SER A 40 0.95 -5.37 -7.48
N GLY A 41 -0.08 -5.62 -6.68
CA GLY A 41 -1.45 -5.18 -6.96
C GLY A 41 -1.56 -3.65 -7.10
N LEU A 42 -0.91 -2.89 -6.21
CA LEU A 42 -0.89 -1.42 -6.28
C LEU A 42 -0.15 -0.89 -7.53
N PHE A 43 0.93 -1.55 -7.96
CA PHE A 43 1.60 -1.20 -9.21
C PHE A 43 0.74 -1.54 -10.43
N CYS A 44 0.02 -2.67 -10.40
CA CYS A 44 -0.95 -3.04 -11.43
C CYS A 44 -2.06 -1.98 -11.55
N LEU A 45 -2.66 -1.57 -10.42
CA LEU A 45 -3.64 -0.48 -10.35
C LEU A 45 -3.08 0.85 -10.90
N ALA A 46 -1.85 1.17 -10.56
CA ALA A 46 -1.21 2.38 -11.06
C ALA A 46 -1.01 2.33 -12.58
N ASN A 47 -0.70 1.15 -13.14
CA ASN A 47 -0.56 0.96 -14.59
C ASN A 47 -1.92 1.06 -15.31
N MET A 48 -2.98 0.45 -14.78
CA MET A 48 -4.31 0.55 -15.36
C MET A 48 -4.84 1.99 -15.37
N ALA A 49 -4.52 2.78 -14.33
CA ALA A 49 -4.80 4.21 -14.34
C ALA A 49 -3.90 5.00 -15.31
N TYR A 50 -2.67 4.53 -15.56
CA TYR A 50 -1.75 5.12 -16.52
C TYR A 50 -2.19 4.89 -17.97
N GLU A 51 -2.63 3.69 -18.34
CA GLU A 51 -3.15 3.39 -19.69
C GLU A 51 -4.35 4.26 -20.07
N ARG A 52 -5.10 4.71 -19.07
CA ARG A 52 -6.29 5.56 -19.21
C ARG A 52 -5.97 7.05 -19.36
N VAL A 53 -5.06 7.56 -18.53
CA VAL A 53 -4.78 9.01 -18.42
C VAL A 53 -3.51 9.40 -19.20
N GLY A 54 -2.68 8.44 -19.60
CA GLY A 54 -1.43 8.65 -20.33
C GLY A 54 -0.31 9.30 -19.49
N SER A 55 -0.55 9.59 -18.20
CA SER A 55 0.40 10.26 -17.33
C SER A 55 0.49 9.62 -15.95
N ARG A 56 1.69 9.65 -15.36
CA ARG A 56 1.97 9.10 -14.01
C ARG A 56 1.71 10.11 -12.90
N SER A 57 1.52 11.39 -13.22
CA SER A 57 1.32 12.43 -12.22
C SER A 57 0.00 12.20 -11.47
N LEU A 58 0.03 12.36 -10.15
CA LEU A 58 -1.16 12.14 -9.30
C LEU A 58 -2.14 13.30 -9.39
N LEU A 59 -1.65 14.51 -9.69
CA LEU A 59 -2.47 15.70 -9.83
C LEU A 59 -3.42 15.62 -11.03
N LEU A 60 -3.00 15.00 -12.13
CA LEU A 60 -3.84 14.79 -13.32
C LEU A 60 -4.86 13.65 -13.13
N ARG A 61 -4.64 12.75 -12.16
CA ARG A 61 -5.48 11.59 -11.87
C ARG A 61 -6.45 11.81 -10.70
N LYS A 62 -6.86 13.05 -10.44
CA LYS A 62 -7.80 13.40 -9.37
C LYS A 62 -9.24 13.01 -9.73
N GLY A 63 -10.02 12.59 -8.74
CA GLY A 63 -11.47 12.37 -8.88
C GLY A 63 -11.87 11.10 -9.64
N LEU A 64 -11.01 10.08 -9.68
CA LEU A 64 -11.30 8.81 -10.38
C LEU A 64 -12.49 8.04 -9.79
N MET A 65 -12.85 8.29 -8.53
CA MET A 65 -13.97 7.61 -7.87
C MET A 65 -15.32 7.89 -8.53
N ASN A 66 -15.50 9.09 -9.08
CA ASN A 66 -16.74 9.46 -9.77
C ASN A 66 -16.89 8.76 -11.12
N PHE A 67 -15.77 8.39 -11.75
CA PHE A 67 -15.76 7.74 -13.07
C PHE A 67 -15.76 6.22 -12.98
N ILE A 68 -14.97 5.64 -12.07
CA ILE A 68 -14.79 4.19 -11.96
C ILE A 68 -14.86 3.76 -10.48
N PRO A 69 -16.08 3.70 -9.89
CA PRO A 69 -16.24 3.43 -8.47
C PRO A 69 -15.80 2.01 -8.08
N SER A 70 -16.01 1.03 -8.96
CA SER A 70 -15.57 -0.36 -8.75
C SER A 70 -14.04 -0.47 -8.66
N MET A 71 -13.31 0.32 -9.44
CA MET A 71 -11.85 0.37 -9.37
C MET A 71 -11.36 1.14 -8.14
N ALA A 72 -12.10 2.17 -7.72
CA ALA A 72 -11.82 2.89 -6.48
C ALA A 72 -11.90 1.98 -5.25
N LEU A 73 -12.81 1.00 -5.25
CA LEU A 73 -12.89 -0.03 -4.20
C LEU A 73 -11.63 -0.90 -4.13
N TRP A 74 -11.12 -1.37 -5.27
CA TRP A 74 -9.84 -2.11 -5.31
C TRP A 74 -8.66 -1.26 -4.86
N TRP A 75 -8.65 0.03 -5.24
CA TRP A 75 -7.70 1.00 -4.70
C TRP A 75 -7.77 1.08 -3.17
N PHE A 76 -8.97 1.14 -2.60
CA PHE A 76 -9.14 1.20 -1.16
C PHE A 76 -8.66 -0.08 -0.48
N LEU A 77 -9.08 -1.26 -0.95
CA LEU A 77 -8.71 -2.55 -0.36
C LEU A 77 -7.20 -2.79 -0.35
N LEU A 78 -6.53 -2.58 -1.49
CA LEU A 78 -5.07 -2.74 -1.57
C LEU A 78 -4.34 -1.65 -0.74
N ARG A 79 -4.86 -0.42 -0.67
CA ARG A 79 -4.28 0.60 0.21
C ARG A 79 -4.44 0.26 1.69
N ALA A 80 -5.60 -0.27 2.09
CA ALA A 80 -5.86 -0.72 3.45
C ALA A 80 -4.94 -1.89 3.83
N GLY A 81 -4.72 -2.84 2.92
CA GLY A 81 -3.74 -3.91 3.11
C GLY A 81 -2.30 -3.39 3.24
N ASN A 82 -1.91 -2.35 2.49
CA ASN A 82 -0.60 -1.72 2.62
C ASN A 82 -0.45 -0.90 3.92
N MET A 83 -1.54 -0.36 4.45
CA MET A 83 -1.55 0.33 5.75
C MET A 83 -1.52 -0.65 6.93
N ALA A 84 -1.60 -1.96 6.67
CA ALA A 84 -1.73 -3.01 7.67
C ALA A 84 -3.03 -2.88 8.48
N ALA A 85 -4.16 -2.65 7.81
CA ALA A 85 -5.47 -2.69 8.46
C ALA A 85 -5.86 -4.15 8.85
N PRO A 86 -6.64 -4.36 9.93
CA PRO A 86 -7.22 -5.67 10.21
C PRO A 86 -8.20 -6.04 9.07
N PRO A 87 -8.25 -7.27 8.53
CA PRO A 87 -7.64 -8.55 8.91
C PRO A 87 -6.40 -8.99 8.06
N THR A 88 -5.54 -8.05 7.64
CA THR A 88 -4.48 -8.34 6.65
C THR A 88 -3.23 -9.04 7.22
N LEU A 89 -2.53 -9.80 6.36
CA LEU A 89 -1.25 -10.45 6.69
C LEU A 89 -0.16 -9.46 7.11
N ASN A 90 -0.14 -8.26 6.52
CA ASN A 90 0.82 -7.22 6.86
C ASN A 90 0.69 -6.80 8.33
N LEU A 91 -0.52 -6.74 8.89
CA LEU A 91 -0.72 -6.42 10.30
C LEU A 91 -0.09 -7.49 11.20
N LEU A 92 -0.34 -8.77 10.91
CA LEU A 92 0.20 -9.88 11.70
C LEU A 92 1.73 -9.86 11.71
N GLY A 93 2.33 -9.71 10.53
CA GLY A 93 3.78 -9.64 10.41
C GLY A 93 4.38 -8.42 11.10
N GLU A 94 3.78 -7.24 10.93
CA GLU A 94 4.30 -6.01 11.52
C GLU A 94 4.17 -5.98 13.04
N ILE A 95 3.07 -6.46 13.62
CA ILE A 95 2.95 -6.55 15.08
C ILE A 95 4.09 -7.41 15.64
N SER A 96 4.35 -8.57 15.02
CA SER A 96 5.42 -9.46 15.48
C SER A 96 6.82 -8.82 15.36
N LEU A 97 7.08 -8.03 14.30
CA LEU A 97 8.32 -7.27 14.13
C LEU A 97 8.44 -6.14 15.16
N ILE A 98 7.39 -5.34 15.34
CA ILE A 98 7.37 -4.21 16.28
C ILE A 98 7.65 -4.71 17.70
N LEU A 99 7.00 -5.79 18.14
CA LEU A 99 7.24 -6.37 19.47
C LEU A 99 8.70 -6.75 19.67
N ARG A 100 9.36 -7.31 18.63
CA ARG A 100 10.76 -7.73 18.74
C ARG A 100 11.75 -6.57 18.68
N VAL A 101 11.51 -5.57 17.83
CA VAL A 101 12.35 -4.37 17.79
C VAL A 101 12.24 -3.59 19.11
N VAL A 102 11.02 -3.40 19.64
CA VAL A 102 10.81 -2.72 20.93
C VAL A 102 11.46 -3.48 22.08
N SER A 103 11.45 -4.82 22.06
CA SER A 103 12.13 -5.62 23.08
C SER A 103 13.66 -5.46 23.07
N TRP A 104 14.26 -5.06 21.94
CA TRP A 104 15.70 -4.87 21.84
C TRP A 104 16.17 -3.54 22.44
N SER A 105 15.44 -2.44 22.22
CA SER A 105 15.70 -1.18 22.91
C SER A 105 14.45 -0.30 23.03
N GLY A 106 14.21 0.28 24.20
CA GLY A 106 13.07 1.18 24.41
C GLY A 106 13.09 2.43 23.52
N VAL A 107 14.29 2.90 23.13
CA VAL A 107 14.46 4.05 22.22
C VAL A 107 13.90 3.75 20.82
N SER A 108 14.00 2.49 20.37
CA SER A 108 13.48 2.08 19.06
C SER A 108 11.96 2.18 18.96
N CYS A 109 11.23 2.19 20.09
CA CYS A 109 9.78 2.34 20.12
C CYS A 109 9.32 3.64 19.45
N VAL A 110 10.00 4.76 19.74
CA VAL A 110 9.66 6.07 19.17
C VAL A 110 9.89 6.08 17.65
N ALA A 111 11.03 5.54 17.21
CA ALA A 111 11.36 5.48 15.78
C ALA A 111 10.37 4.63 14.98
N VAL A 112 9.99 3.46 15.51
CA VAL A 112 9.01 2.55 14.90
C VAL A 112 7.60 3.16 14.90
N GLY A 113 7.23 3.89 15.96
CA GLY A 113 5.98 4.65 16.03
C GLY A 113 5.88 5.70 14.92
N PHE A 114 6.92 6.50 14.71
CA PHE A 114 6.93 7.48 13.61
C PHE A 114 6.93 6.81 12.23
N LEU A 115 7.69 5.73 12.04
CA LEU A 115 7.74 4.99 10.77
C LEU A 115 6.34 4.50 10.35
N SER A 116 5.61 3.85 11.29
CA SER A 116 4.27 3.33 11.03
C SER A 116 3.26 4.44 10.77
N PHE A 117 3.30 5.53 11.55
CA PHE A 117 2.42 6.69 11.37
C PHE A 117 2.61 7.38 10.01
N PHE A 118 3.84 7.74 9.65
CA PHE A 118 4.10 8.44 8.38
C PHE A 118 3.77 7.57 7.17
N ARG A 119 3.99 6.25 7.27
CA ARG A 119 3.60 5.31 6.22
C ARG A 119 2.09 5.28 6.02
N ALA A 120 1.32 5.18 7.09
CA ALA A 120 -0.14 5.24 7.06
C ALA A 120 -0.66 6.55 6.46
N ALA A 121 -0.15 7.69 6.97
CA ALA A 121 -0.52 9.02 6.50
C ALA A 121 -0.28 9.17 4.99
N TYR A 122 0.87 8.69 4.52
CA TYR A 122 1.22 8.73 3.10
C TYR A 122 0.33 7.86 2.22
N THR A 123 -0.04 6.66 2.68
CA THR A 123 -0.96 5.79 1.94
C THR A 123 -2.36 6.41 1.80
N LEU A 124 -2.86 7.03 2.87
CA LEU A 124 -4.13 7.75 2.86
C LEU A 124 -4.07 8.99 1.97
N TYR A 125 -2.98 9.76 2.06
CA TYR A 125 -2.75 10.91 1.20
C TYR A 125 -2.74 10.56 -0.29
N MET A 126 -2.12 9.44 -0.66
CA MET A 126 -2.14 8.96 -2.04
C MET A 126 -3.53 8.52 -2.50
N PHE A 127 -4.33 7.93 -1.61
CA PHE A 127 -5.72 7.58 -1.92
C PHE A 127 -6.58 8.83 -2.11
N SER A 128 -6.50 9.80 -1.19
CA SER A 128 -7.28 11.04 -1.30
C SER A 128 -6.92 11.87 -2.53
N LEU A 129 -5.63 11.98 -2.86
CA LEU A 129 -5.20 12.69 -4.07
C LEU A 129 -5.63 12.05 -5.39
N SER A 130 -5.84 10.74 -5.43
CA SER A 130 -6.22 10.04 -6.66
C SER A 130 -7.73 9.86 -6.79
N GLN A 131 -8.40 9.42 -5.72
CA GLN A 131 -9.81 9.05 -5.79
C GLN A 131 -10.74 10.22 -5.51
N HIS A 132 -10.39 11.11 -4.58
CA HIS A 132 -11.22 12.26 -4.22
C HIS A 132 -10.89 13.52 -5.04
N GLY A 133 -11.85 14.46 -5.06
CA GLY A 133 -11.72 15.77 -5.69
C GLY A 133 -12.50 15.91 -6.99
N LYS A 134 -12.50 17.13 -7.51
CA LYS A 134 -13.10 17.44 -8.82
C LYS A 134 -12.19 16.91 -9.92
N PHE A 135 -12.80 16.27 -10.92
CA PHE A 135 -12.09 15.70 -12.05
C PHE A 135 -11.46 16.79 -12.92
N PHE A 136 -10.33 16.47 -13.54
CA PHE A 136 -9.69 17.36 -14.50
C PHE A 136 -10.30 17.12 -15.89
N ASN A 137 -11.08 18.08 -16.40
CA ASN A 137 -11.94 17.98 -17.59
C ASN A 137 -11.24 17.61 -18.93
N SER A 138 -9.92 17.42 -18.99
CA SER A 138 -9.21 17.18 -20.25
C SER A 138 -9.21 15.73 -20.74
N PHE A 139 -9.68 14.77 -19.95
CA PHE A 139 -9.67 13.34 -20.33
C PHE A 139 -11.10 12.77 -20.39
N PHE A 140 -11.70 12.81 -21.58
CA PHE A 140 -13.11 12.42 -21.81
C PHE A 140 -13.34 10.94 -22.18
N SER A 141 -12.30 10.14 -22.44
CA SER A 141 -12.47 8.74 -22.84
C SER A 141 -11.81 7.78 -21.85
N CYS A 142 -12.56 7.33 -20.84
CA CYS A 142 -12.14 6.22 -19.99
C CYS A 142 -13.24 5.16 -19.91
N CYS A 143 -12.91 3.92 -20.28
CA CYS A 143 -13.79 2.79 -20.10
C CYS A 143 -13.90 2.42 -18.60
N SER A 144 -15.10 1.99 -18.20
CA SER A 144 -15.47 1.53 -16.85
C SER A 144 -14.53 0.42 -16.30
N GLY A 145 -13.80 -0.28 -17.16
CA GLY A 145 -12.85 -1.32 -16.79
C GLY A 145 -13.06 -2.56 -17.63
N LYS A 146 -11.98 -3.28 -17.94
CA LYS A 146 -12.05 -4.54 -18.67
C LYS A 146 -12.18 -5.70 -17.68
N VAL A 147 -12.87 -6.77 -18.07
CA VAL A 147 -13.01 -7.99 -17.23
C VAL A 147 -11.63 -8.55 -16.85
N ARG A 148 -10.67 -8.50 -17.78
CA ARG A 148 -9.28 -8.91 -17.53
C ARG A 148 -8.65 -8.16 -16.35
N GLU A 149 -8.92 -6.86 -16.21
CA GLU A 149 -8.35 -6.02 -15.15
C GLU A 149 -8.86 -6.45 -13.77
N TYR A 150 -10.17 -6.69 -13.65
CA TYR A 150 -10.77 -7.16 -12.40
C TYR A 150 -10.34 -8.57 -12.03
N LEU A 151 -10.20 -9.45 -13.03
CA LEU A 151 -9.73 -10.82 -12.78
C LEU A 151 -8.27 -10.82 -12.31
N LEU A 152 -7.43 -9.95 -12.88
CA LEU A 152 -6.04 -9.79 -12.44
C LEU A 152 -5.95 -9.29 -10.99
N LEU A 153 -6.81 -8.35 -10.60
CA LEU A 153 -6.89 -7.83 -9.23
C LEU A 153 -7.46 -8.84 -8.24
N ALA A 154 -8.44 -9.64 -8.64
CA ALA A 154 -9.03 -10.66 -7.76
C ALA A 154 -8.10 -11.84 -7.50
N LEU A 155 -7.15 -12.11 -8.40
CA LEU A 155 -6.13 -13.15 -8.23
C LEU A 155 -4.89 -12.68 -7.43
N HIS A 156 -4.74 -11.37 -7.20
CA HIS A 156 -3.72 -10.82 -6.31
C HIS A 156 -4.17 -10.90 -4.85
#